data_AF-A0A1J7IAL0-F1
#
_entry.id   AF-A0A1J7IAL0-F1
#
_cell.length_a   1.000
_cell.length_b   1.000
_cell.length_c   1.000
_cell.angle_alpha   90.00
_cell.angle_beta   90.00
_cell.angle_gamma   90.00
#
_symmetry.space_group_name_H-M   'P 1'
#
loop_
_entity.id
_entity.type
_entity.pdbx_description
1 polymer ?
#
loop_
_entity_poly.entity_id
_entity_poly.type
_entity_poly.pdbx_seq_one_letter_code
_entity_poly.pdbx_strand_id
1 'polypeptide(L)'
;MAPKRGSIRKPSFDDSDDGSGMTLLHEHVQDSLTTRRRGLRASSLPLKFFLGVVALICSVSVVYTAAGVRRLSSVATADYGDCGPNETVEEAREKGCLFDPMSWIWVRPECYDAELVAEFMNRTDFSWHTEPKLKPETKLGIDVVLRGDHPVLFTQKDYHNVHCFVRLLPALHVLAT
;
A
#
# COMPACT_ATOMS: atom_id res chain seq x y z
N MET A 1 20.12 -34.23 105.95
CA MET A 1 19.03 -35.20 105.76
C MET A 1 19.50 -36.24 104.74
N ALA A 2 19.51 -37.53 105.12
CA ALA A 2 19.77 -38.71 104.28
C ALA A 2 18.70 -38.89 103.15
N PRO A 3 18.83 -39.83 102.17
CA PRO A 3 20.02 -40.38 101.50
C PRO A 3 19.80 -40.83 100.01
N LYS A 4 20.82 -41.52 99.43
CA LYS A 4 20.82 -42.55 98.34
C LYS A 4 20.64 -42.07 96.89
N ARG A 5 21.57 -42.27 95.94
CA ARG A 5 22.32 -43.47 95.46
C ARG A 5 21.45 -44.47 94.70
N GLY A 6 21.77 -44.68 93.41
CA GLY A 6 21.32 -45.80 92.56
C GLY A 6 21.13 -45.34 91.11
N SER A 7 22.11 -45.34 90.20
CA SER A 7 22.94 -46.43 89.64
C SER A 7 22.22 -47.33 88.62
N ILE A 8 22.89 -47.52 87.47
CA ILE A 8 22.74 -48.56 86.42
C ILE A 8 21.70 -48.23 85.33
N ARG A 9 21.97 -48.23 84.01
CA ARG A 9 22.98 -48.91 83.17
C ARG A 9 23.12 -48.12 81.84
N LYS A 10 24.33 -47.97 81.27
CA LYS A 10 24.52 -47.75 79.82
C LYS A 10 24.59 -49.11 79.12
N PRO A 11 24.07 -49.23 77.89
CA PRO A 11 24.96 -49.39 76.71
C PRO A 11 24.48 -48.52 75.53
N SER A 12 25.31 -47.64 74.95
CA SER A 12 26.01 -47.79 73.65
C SER A 12 25.34 -48.73 72.64
N PHE A 13 24.92 -48.20 71.48
CA PHE A 13 25.44 -48.56 70.15
C PHE A 13 24.77 -47.69 69.07
N ASP A 14 25.61 -46.95 68.36
CA ASP A 14 25.63 -46.55 66.94
C ASP A 14 24.42 -45.94 66.19
N ASP A 15 24.75 -44.78 65.59
CA ASP A 15 24.48 -44.33 64.22
C ASP A 15 23.38 -45.03 63.41
N SER A 16 22.45 -44.21 62.90
CA SER A 16 22.12 -44.09 61.46
C SER A 16 20.83 -43.26 61.36
N ASP A 17 20.89 -41.97 61.04
CA ASP A 17 21.09 -41.40 59.71
C ASP A 17 19.79 -41.29 58.89
N ASP A 18 19.72 -40.16 58.20
CA ASP A 18 18.61 -39.46 57.56
C ASP A 18 17.83 -40.29 56.52
N GLY A 19 16.62 -40.74 56.86
CA GLY A 19 15.69 -41.38 55.90
C GLY A 19 14.34 -40.67 55.72
N SER A 20 14.02 -39.70 56.58
CA SER A 20 12.68 -39.10 56.64
C SER A 20 12.62 -37.71 56.00
N GLY A 21 13.71 -36.94 56.05
CA GLY A 21 13.78 -35.63 55.42
C GLY A 21 13.93 -35.72 53.90
N MET A 22 14.71 -36.71 53.44
CA MET A 22 15.02 -36.86 52.01
C MET A 22 13.82 -37.33 51.19
N THR A 23 12.88 -38.08 51.77
CA THR A 23 11.66 -38.54 51.07
C THR A 23 10.64 -37.43 50.93
N LEU A 24 10.41 -36.61 51.97
CA LEU A 24 9.49 -35.46 51.89
C LEU A 24 10.02 -34.33 51.00
N LEU A 25 11.33 -34.05 51.04
CA LEU A 25 11.93 -33.10 50.10
C LEU A 25 11.90 -33.64 48.68
N HIS A 26 12.14 -34.95 48.47
CA HIS A 26 12.07 -35.54 47.14
C HIS A 26 10.64 -35.52 46.59
N GLU A 27 9.60 -35.81 47.40
CA GLU A 27 8.20 -35.67 47.00
C GLU A 27 7.83 -34.22 46.66
N HIS A 28 8.21 -33.25 47.50
CA HIS A 28 7.88 -31.84 47.27
C HIS A 28 8.67 -31.24 46.08
N VAL A 29 9.90 -31.70 45.84
CA VAL A 29 10.69 -31.36 44.64
C VAL A 29 10.08 -32.02 43.40
N GLN A 30 9.62 -33.27 43.49
CA GLN A 30 8.95 -33.97 42.38
C GLN A 30 7.61 -33.30 42.02
N ASP A 31 6.81 -32.91 43.02
CA ASP A 31 5.52 -32.24 42.83
C ASP A 31 5.69 -30.81 42.30
N SER A 32 6.68 -30.07 42.79
CA SER A 32 6.99 -28.74 42.27
C SER A 32 7.56 -28.78 40.85
N LEU A 33 8.38 -29.77 40.51
CA LEU A 33 8.91 -29.95 39.15
C LEU A 33 7.83 -30.43 38.17
N THR A 34 6.94 -31.35 38.57
CA THR A 34 5.83 -31.82 37.73
C THR A 34 4.76 -30.75 37.54
N THR A 35 4.44 -29.97 38.58
CA THR A 35 3.52 -28.83 38.51
C THR A 35 4.10 -27.70 37.67
N ARG A 36 5.41 -27.41 37.77
CA ARG A 36 6.13 -26.46 36.90
C ARG A 36 6.18 -26.94 35.44
N ARG A 37 6.36 -28.24 35.21
CA ARG A 37 6.32 -28.86 33.86
C ARG A 37 4.90 -28.87 33.26
N ARG A 38 3.85 -28.93 34.09
CA ARG A 38 2.44 -28.77 33.68
C ARG A 38 2.08 -27.31 33.41
N GLY A 39 2.58 -26.35 34.20
CA GLY A 39 2.39 -24.91 34.01
C GLY A 39 3.14 -24.32 32.81
N LEU A 40 4.28 -24.91 32.42
CA LEU A 40 5.01 -24.57 31.19
C LEU A 40 4.49 -25.30 29.95
N ARG A 41 3.60 -26.29 30.10
CA ARG A 41 2.72 -26.78 29.04
C ARG A 41 1.48 -25.88 28.92
N ALA A 42 1.70 -24.57 28.91
CA ALA A 42 0.68 -23.66 28.38
C ALA A 42 0.40 -24.13 26.94
N SER A 43 -0.83 -24.62 26.72
CA SER A 43 -1.23 -25.23 25.46
C SER A 43 -0.88 -24.27 24.33
N SER A 44 -0.03 -24.69 23.39
CA SER A 44 0.34 -23.88 22.22
C SER A 44 -0.78 -23.79 21.17
N LEU A 45 -1.94 -24.41 21.43
CA LEU A 45 -3.10 -24.44 20.55
C LEU A 45 -3.68 -23.05 20.20
N PRO A 46 -3.95 -22.11 21.15
CA PRO A 46 -4.50 -20.81 20.81
C PRO A 46 -3.48 -19.95 20.07
N LEU A 47 -2.18 -20.08 20.38
CA LEU A 47 -1.11 -19.42 19.64
C LEU A 47 -1.00 -19.95 18.21
N LYS A 48 -1.08 -21.27 18.01
CA LYS A 48 -1.09 -21.91 16.69
C LYS A 48 -2.34 -21.54 15.88
N PHE A 49 -3.51 -21.47 16.53
CA PHE A 49 -4.74 -21.02 15.90
C PHE A 49 -4.62 -19.55 15.46
N PHE A 50 -4.11 -18.69 16.34
CA PHE A 50 -3.85 -17.29 16.01
C PHE A 50 -2.87 -17.13 14.85
N LEU A 51 -1.74 -17.85 14.87
CA LEU A 51 -0.77 -17.85 13.76
C LEU A 51 -1.38 -18.37 12.45
N GLY A 52 -2.25 -19.38 12.51
CA GLY A 52 -2.99 -19.89 11.34
C GLY A 52 -3.98 -18.88 10.78
N VAL A 53 -4.74 -18.19 11.64
CA VAL A 53 -5.67 -17.13 11.22
C VAL A 53 -4.91 -15.94 10.62
N VAL A 54 -3.81 -15.51 11.23
CA VAL A 54 -2.96 -14.45 10.68
C VAL A 54 -2.40 -14.85 9.33
N ALA A 55 -1.88 -16.08 9.18
CA ALA A 55 -1.39 -16.58 7.90
C ALA A 55 -2.48 -16.63 6.82
N LEU A 56 -3.72 -16.98 7.20
CA LEU A 56 -4.87 -16.96 6.29
C LEU A 56 -5.25 -15.54 5.87
N ILE A 57 -5.28 -14.59 6.79
CA ILE A 57 -5.56 -13.19 6.48
C ILE A 57 -4.48 -12.62 5.56
N CYS A 58 -3.20 -12.89 5.85
CA CYS A 58 -2.09 -12.45 5.01
C CYS A 58 -2.17 -13.07 3.61
N SER A 59 -2.49 -14.36 3.48
CA SER A 59 -2.60 -15.01 2.17
C SER A 59 -3.77 -14.46 1.36
N VAL A 60 -4.94 -14.23 1.99
CA VAL A 60 -6.09 -13.59 1.35
C VAL A 60 -5.74 -12.17 0.90
N SER A 61 -5.07 -11.38 1.75
CA SER A 61 -4.63 -10.02 1.41
C SER A 61 -3.63 -10.01 0.24
N VAL A 62 -2.66 -10.92 0.24
CA VAL A 62 -1.70 -11.09 -0.87
C VAL A 62 -2.40 -11.51 -2.15
N VAL A 63 -3.36 -12.44 -2.09
CA VAL A 63 -4.12 -12.86 -3.28
C VAL A 63 -5.00 -11.72 -3.79
N TYR A 64 -5.66 -10.98 -2.91
CA TYR A 64 -6.50 -9.84 -3.25
C TYR A 64 -5.69 -8.74 -3.94
N THR A 65 -4.56 -8.35 -3.33
CA THR A 65 -3.64 -7.36 -3.91
C THR A 65 -3.03 -7.85 -5.23
N ALA A 66 -2.60 -9.12 -5.32
CA ALA A 66 -2.08 -9.69 -6.56
C ALA A 66 -3.13 -9.73 -7.69
N ALA A 67 -4.40 -10.04 -7.37
CA ALA A 67 -5.49 -9.99 -8.34
C ALA A 67 -5.76 -8.55 -8.81
N GLY A 68 -5.75 -7.58 -7.89
CA GLY A 68 -5.86 -6.16 -8.22
C GLY A 68 -4.72 -5.68 -9.13
N VAL A 69 -3.47 -6.00 -8.79
CA VAL A 69 -2.29 -5.66 -9.59
C VAL A 69 -2.34 -6.31 -10.98
N ARG A 70 -2.77 -7.57 -11.09
CA ARG A 70 -2.94 -8.23 -12.40
C ARG A 70 -3.99 -7.56 -13.27
N ARG A 71 -5.13 -7.16 -12.68
CA ARG A 71 -6.15 -6.40 -13.42
C ARG A 71 -5.60 -5.06 -13.88
N LEU A 72 -4.93 -4.32 -13.00
CA LEU A 72 -4.34 -3.03 -13.36
C LEU A 72 -3.27 -3.19 -14.45
N SER A 73 -2.43 -4.22 -14.35
CA SER A 73 -1.45 -4.57 -15.38
C SER A 73 -2.11 -4.90 -16.71
N SER A 74 -3.24 -5.61 -16.72
CA SER A 74 -3.95 -5.94 -17.96
C SER A 74 -4.52 -4.71 -18.66
N VAL A 75 -4.98 -3.71 -17.90
CA VAL A 75 -5.40 -2.42 -18.45
C VAL A 75 -4.20 -1.64 -18.96
N ALA A 76 -3.08 -1.66 -18.24
CA ALA A 76 -1.84 -1.00 -18.64
C ALA A 76 -1.22 -1.59 -19.91
N THR A 77 -1.49 -2.86 -20.22
CA THR A 77 -1.01 -3.54 -21.44
C THR A 77 -2.07 -3.61 -22.54
N ALA A 78 -3.25 -3.01 -22.35
CA ALA A 78 -4.26 -2.99 -23.40
C ALA A 78 -3.74 -2.13 -24.56
N ASP A 79 -3.68 -2.72 -25.75
CA ASP A 79 -3.32 -2.02 -26.98
C ASP A 79 -4.55 -1.26 -27.49
N TYR A 80 -4.57 0.04 -27.25
CA TYR A 80 -5.60 0.93 -27.77
C TYR A 80 -5.30 1.39 -29.20
N GLY A 81 -4.20 0.94 -29.81
CA GLY A 81 -3.70 1.43 -31.09
C GLY A 81 -3.04 2.81 -30.97
N ASP A 82 -2.50 3.30 -32.09
CA ASP A 82 -1.79 4.58 -32.16
C ASP A 82 -2.57 5.66 -32.96
N CYS A 83 -2.17 6.92 -32.79
CA CYS A 83 -2.62 8.07 -33.58
C CYS A 83 -1.62 8.47 -34.68
N GLY A 84 -0.74 7.54 -35.07
CA GLY A 84 0.34 7.73 -36.03
C GLY A 84 1.73 7.55 -35.41
N PRO A 85 2.66 6.84 -36.05
CA PRO A 85 4.02 6.67 -35.54
C PRO A 85 4.88 7.93 -35.71
N ASN A 86 4.46 8.88 -36.56
CA ASN A 86 5.19 10.10 -36.88
C ASN A 86 4.48 11.38 -36.41
N GLU A 87 3.42 11.25 -35.59
CA GLU A 87 2.64 12.38 -35.02
C GLU A 87 2.18 13.42 -36.07
N THR A 88 1.95 13.00 -37.31
CA THR A 88 1.46 13.91 -38.35
C THR A 88 -0.03 14.17 -38.16
N VAL A 89 -0.44 15.42 -38.36
CA VAL A 89 -1.82 15.88 -38.16
C VAL A 89 -2.77 15.15 -39.12
N GLU A 90 -2.33 14.92 -40.35
CA GLU A 90 -3.12 14.24 -41.39
C GLU A 90 -3.39 12.79 -41.02
N GLU A 91 -2.36 12.05 -40.60
CA GLU A 91 -2.50 10.65 -40.22
C GLU A 91 -3.39 10.48 -38.97
N ALA A 92 -3.22 11.35 -37.98
CA ALA A 92 -4.06 11.34 -36.78
C ALA A 92 -5.54 11.55 -37.13
N ARG A 93 -5.84 12.47 -38.07
CA ARG A 93 -7.19 12.71 -38.57
C ARG A 93 -7.74 11.54 -39.37
N GLU A 94 -6.94 10.94 -40.24
CA GLU A 94 -7.33 9.74 -41.00
C GLU A 94 -7.67 8.56 -40.08
N LYS A 95 -6.95 8.43 -38.96
CA LYS A 95 -7.20 7.45 -37.90
C LYS A 95 -8.36 7.81 -36.96
N GLY A 96 -8.98 8.98 -37.15
CA GLY A 96 -10.10 9.45 -36.32
C GLY A 96 -9.69 9.88 -34.91
N CYS A 97 -8.42 10.21 -34.68
CA CYS A 97 -7.97 10.76 -33.42
C CYS A 97 -8.44 12.21 -33.23
N LEU A 98 -8.57 12.60 -31.96
CA LEU A 98 -9.00 13.92 -31.52
C LEU A 98 -7.80 14.67 -30.94
N PHE A 99 -7.70 15.95 -31.25
CA PHE A 99 -6.67 16.81 -30.67
C PHE A 99 -7.07 17.22 -29.24
N ASP A 100 -6.21 16.93 -28.27
CA ASP A 100 -6.36 17.38 -26.90
C ASP A 100 -5.56 18.66 -26.64
N PRO A 101 -6.22 19.82 -26.52
CA PRO A 101 -5.56 21.11 -26.27
C PRO A 101 -5.01 21.24 -24.84
N MET A 102 -5.37 20.34 -23.92
CA MET A 102 -4.81 20.32 -22.56
C MET A 102 -3.41 19.72 -22.56
N SER A 103 -3.26 18.54 -23.17
CA SER A 103 -1.99 17.81 -23.20
C SER A 103 -1.14 18.08 -24.44
N TRP A 104 -1.68 18.81 -25.42
CA TRP A 104 -1.04 19.18 -26.68
C TRP A 104 -0.63 17.96 -27.53
N ILE A 105 -1.49 16.94 -27.56
CA ILE A 105 -1.27 15.69 -28.31
C ILE A 105 -2.56 15.24 -29.02
N TRP A 106 -2.39 14.34 -29.99
CA TRP A 106 -3.52 13.64 -30.62
C TRP A 106 -3.80 12.35 -29.86
N VAL A 107 -5.05 12.16 -29.45
CA VAL A 107 -5.49 11.01 -28.66
C VAL A 107 -6.63 10.28 -29.34
N ARG A 108 -6.74 9.00 -29.06
CA ARG A 108 -7.86 8.18 -29.52
C ARG A 108 -9.17 8.64 -28.89
N PRO A 109 -10.33 8.47 -29.57
CA PRO A 109 -11.63 8.86 -29.01
C PRO A 109 -11.92 8.23 -27.64
N GLU A 110 -11.46 7.00 -27.42
CA GLU A 110 -11.63 6.28 -26.14
C GLU A 110 -10.85 6.92 -24.98
N CYS A 111 -9.81 7.71 -25.29
CA CYS A 111 -8.97 8.39 -24.31
C CYS A 111 -9.26 9.90 -24.21
N TYR A 112 -10.17 10.42 -25.04
CA TYR A 112 -10.50 11.84 -25.06
C TYR A 112 -11.56 12.16 -24.00
N ASP A 113 -11.19 12.96 -23.01
CA ASP A 113 -12.10 13.43 -21.97
C ASP A 113 -12.65 14.83 -22.32
N ALA A 114 -13.78 14.85 -23.02
CA ALA A 114 -14.40 16.10 -23.47
C ALA A 114 -14.88 16.99 -22.31
N GLU A 115 -15.30 16.39 -21.19
CA GLU A 115 -15.76 17.14 -20.01
C GLU A 115 -14.58 17.85 -19.34
N LEU A 116 -13.48 17.13 -19.13
CA LEU A 116 -12.26 17.67 -18.55
C LEU A 116 -11.64 18.76 -19.43
N VAL A 117 -11.62 18.56 -20.75
CA VAL A 117 -11.14 19.59 -21.70
C VAL A 117 -12.05 20.82 -21.63
N ALA A 118 -13.37 20.66 -21.61
CA ALA A 118 -14.30 21.78 -21.49
C ALA A 118 -14.11 22.53 -20.17
N GLU A 119 -13.95 21.82 -19.05
CA GLU A 119 -13.67 22.42 -17.74
C GLU A 119 -12.37 23.23 -17.78
N PHE A 120 -11.29 22.64 -18.32
CA PHE A 120 -10.00 23.29 -18.47
C PHE A 120 -10.11 24.59 -19.27
N MET A 121 -10.74 24.52 -20.44
CA MET A 121 -10.94 25.68 -21.32
C MET A 121 -11.78 26.79 -20.67
N ASN A 122 -12.62 26.45 -19.68
CA ASN A 122 -13.46 27.39 -18.95
C ASN A 122 -12.79 27.94 -17.67
N ARG A 123 -11.63 27.41 -17.25
CA ARG A 123 -10.95 27.88 -16.02
C ARG A 123 -10.43 29.32 -16.18
N THR A 124 -9.90 29.66 -17.35
CA THR A 124 -9.28 30.96 -17.65
C THR A 124 -9.34 31.26 -19.15
N ASP A 125 -9.36 32.54 -19.51
CA ASP A 125 -9.14 32.99 -20.90
C ASP A 125 -7.70 32.72 -21.34
N PHE A 126 -7.47 31.56 -21.96
CA PHE A 126 -6.19 31.23 -22.55
C PHE A 126 -5.96 31.96 -23.88
N SER A 127 -4.71 32.30 -24.13
CA SER A 127 -4.25 32.86 -25.40
C SER A 127 -3.11 32.02 -25.97
N TRP A 128 -3.18 31.76 -27.28
CA TRP A 128 -2.14 31.04 -28.01
C TRP A 128 -1.61 31.93 -29.13
N HIS A 129 -0.30 31.82 -29.35
CA HIS A 129 0.45 32.69 -30.23
C HIS A 129 1.46 31.89 -31.04
N THR A 130 1.74 32.34 -32.27
CA THR A 130 2.79 31.74 -33.11
C THR A 130 4.20 32.14 -32.68
N GLU A 131 4.34 33.22 -31.89
CA GLU A 131 5.62 33.72 -31.40
C GLU A 131 5.72 33.73 -29.86
N PRO A 132 6.92 33.50 -29.28
CA PRO A 132 7.13 33.49 -27.83
C PRO A 132 6.82 34.80 -27.11
N LYS A 133 6.82 35.92 -27.82
CA LYS A 133 6.60 37.26 -27.23
C LYS A 133 5.13 37.56 -26.93
N LEU A 134 4.20 36.65 -27.25
CA LEU A 134 2.77 36.75 -26.95
C LEU A 134 2.12 38.07 -27.41
N LYS A 135 2.53 38.56 -28.57
CA LYS A 135 2.03 39.83 -29.09
C LYS A 135 0.62 39.69 -29.66
N PRO A 136 -0.22 40.75 -29.64
CA PRO A 136 -1.58 40.68 -30.15
C PRO A 136 -1.67 40.23 -31.61
N GLU A 137 -0.73 40.65 -32.47
CA GLU A 137 -0.70 40.30 -33.89
C GLU A 137 -0.40 38.82 -34.17
N THR A 138 0.17 38.11 -33.20
CA THR A 138 0.49 36.68 -33.32
C THR A 138 -0.54 35.79 -32.66
N LYS A 139 -1.58 36.38 -32.03
CA LYS A 139 -2.66 35.65 -31.35
C LYS A 139 -3.51 34.91 -32.37
N LEU A 140 -3.78 33.63 -32.08
CA LEU A 140 -4.66 32.79 -32.88
C LEU A 140 -6.08 32.71 -32.28
N GLY A 141 -7.06 32.51 -33.15
CA GLY A 141 -8.43 32.18 -32.75
C GLY A 141 -8.49 30.78 -32.15
N ILE A 142 -9.43 30.56 -31.22
CA ILE A 142 -9.56 29.27 -30.54
C ILE A 142 -9.90 28.13 -31.51
N ASP A 143 -10.67 28.43 -32.57
CA ASP A 143 -10.98 27.47 -33.63
C ASP A 143 -9.71 26.94 -34.30
N VAL A 144 -8.73 27.81 -34.58
CA VAL A 144 -7.45 27.43 -35.18
C VAL A 144 -6.61 26.58 -34.24
N VAL A 145 -6.62 26.92 -32.95
CA VAL A 145 -5.91 26.16 -31.90
C VAL A 145 -6.48 24.75 -31.79
N LEU A 146 -7.81 24.61 -31.71
CA LEU A 146 -8.50 23.34 -31.56
C LEU A 146 -8.40 22.43 -32.78
N ARG A 147 -8.04 22.97 -33.96
CA ARG A 147 -7.71 22.12 -35.12
C ARG A 147 -6.44 21.31 -34.93
N GLY A 148 -5.51 21.75 -34.07
CA GLY A 148 -4.23 21.07 -33.84
C GLY A 148 -3.25 21.11 -35.01
N ASP A 149 -3.44 22.01 -35.99
CA ASP A 149 -2.56 22.13 -37.18
C ASP A 149 -1.16 22.65 -36.84
N HIS A 150 -1.02 23.29 -35.68
CA HIS A 150 0.24 23.89 -35.24
C HIS A 150 0.96 22.97 -34.26
N PRO A 151 2.11 22.39 -34.62
CA PRO A 151 2.83 21.46 -33.74
C PRO A 151 3.30 22.16 -32.46
N VAL A 152 3.60 23.46 -32.53
CA VAL A 152 4.03 24.28 -31.39
C VAL A 152 3.31 25.62 -31.43
N LEU A 153 2.73 26.00 -30.29
CA LEU A 153 2.24 27.35 -30.01
C LEU A 153 2.76 27.83 -28.66
N PHE A 154 2.81 29.14 -28.51
CA PHE A 154 3.23 29.81 -27.28
C PHE A 154 2.00 30.34 -26.55
N THR A 155 1.97 30.18 -25.23
CA THR A 155 0.84 30.60 -24.41
C THR A 155 1.33 31.27 -23.13
N GLN A 156 0.40 31.91 -22.41
CA GLN A 156 0.64 32.54 -21.12
C GLN A 156 1.04 31.51 -20.06
N LYS A 157 1.84 31.94 -19.07
CA LYS A 157 2.32 31.06 -17.98
C LYS A 157 1.18 30.37 -17.22
N ASP A 158 0.01 31.00 -17.14
CA ASP A 158 -1.16 30.43 -16.45
C ASP A 158 -1.66 29.14 -17.09
N TYR A 159 -1.45 28.95 -18.39
CA TYR A 159 -1.72 27.66 -19.05
C TYR A 159 -0.95 26.52 -18.35
N HIS A 160 0.34 26.71 -18.07
CA HIS A 160 1.15 25.71 -17.37
C HIS A 160 0.63 25.44 -15.95
N ASN A 161 0.25 26.50 -15.23
CA ASN A 161 -0.27 26.38 -13.87
C ASN A 161 -1.57 25.56 -13.84
N VAL A 162 -2.52 25.88 -14.73
CA VAL A 162 -3.81 25.21 -14.80
C VAL A 162 -3.65 23.78 -15.31
N HIS A 163 -2.91 23.57 -16.40
CA HIS A 163 -2.67 22.24 -16.97
C HIS A 163 -1.99 21.29 -15.96
N CYS A 164 -1.00 21.78 -15.20
CA CYS A 164 -0.30 20.99 -14.18
C CYS A 164 -1.23 20.62 -13.02
N PHE A 165 -2.08 21.55 -12.57
CA PHE A 165 -2.99 21.31 -11.45
C PHE A 165 -4.20 20.44 -11.84
N VAL A 166 -4.83 20.73 -12.98
CA VAL A 166 -5.99 20.00 -13.49
C VAL A 166 -5.63 18.55 -13.79
N ARG A 167 -4.42 18.26 -14.29
CA ARG A 167 -3.94 16.88 -14.47
C ARG A 167 -3.87 16.08 -13.16
N LEU A 168 -3.70 16.73 -12.01
CA LEU A 168 -3.60 16.08 -10.70
C LEU A 168 -4.97 15.92 -10.00
N LEU A 169 -6.00 16.63 -10.46
CA LEU A 169 -7.32 16.67 -9.83
C LEU A 169 -8.23 15.44 -10.02
N PRO A 170 -8.18 14.67 -11.12
CA PRO A 170 -8.97 13.44 -11.27
C PRO A 170 -8.70 12.44 -10.14
N ALA A 171 -7.47 12.41 -9.61
CA ALA A 171 -7.11 11.57 -8.47
C ALA A 171 -7.80 11.99 -7.17
N LEU A 172 -8.22 13.26 -7.04
CA LEU A 172 -8.86 13.79 -5.84
C LEU A 172 -10.39 13.65 -5.87
N HIS A 173 -11.03 13.73 -7.05
CA HIS A 173 -12.48 13.51 -7.18
C HIS A 173 -12.88 12.06 -6.91
N VAL A 174 -12.02 11.08 -7.23
CA VAL A 174 -12.25 9.65 -6.91
C VAL A 174 -12.18 9.39 -5.39
N LEU A 175 -11.56 10.26 -4.60
CA LEU A 175 -11.49 10.14 -3.13
C LEU A 175 -12.66 10.84 -2.42
N ALA A 176 -13.52 11.56 -3.15
CA ALA A 176 -14.65 12.32 -2.62
C ALA A 176 -16.02 11.69 -2.87
N THR A 177 -16.06 10.48 -3.45
CA THR A 177 -17.27 9.64 -3.66
C THR A 177 -17.08 8.29 -3.00
#